data_AF-A0A7C8D554-F1
#
_entry.id   AF-A0A7C8D554-F1
#
_cell.length_a   1.000
_cell.length_b   1.000
_cell.length_c   1.000
_cell.angle_alpha   90.00
_cell.angle_beta   90.00
_cell.angle_gamma   90.00
#
_symmetry.space_group_name_H-M   'P 1'
#
loop_
_entity.id
_entity.type
_entity.pdbx_description
1 polymer ?
#
loop_
_entity_poly.entity_id
_entity_poly.type
_entity_poly.pdbx_seq_one_letter_code
_entity_poly.pdbx_strand_id
1 'polypeptide(L)'
;MNCHLYEYRGTTDPNHQAAGFPTDCEICPDTTSWAGASFDHSWPLVSIHAFSPCSECHLTPPVHSNFRCTHCHTHNEINSTSDYDRVSRYIWSSPECVACHPDGEE
;
A
#
# COMPACT_ATOMS: atom_id res chain seq x y z
N MET A 1 -12.11 -10.42 3.53
CA MET A 1 -11.66 -11.71 4.12
C MET A 1 -10.86 -11.33 5.36
N ASN A 2 -11.37 -11.59 6.57
CA ASN A 2 -10.76 -11.09 7.81
C ASN A 2 -9.72 -12.08 8.35
N CYS A 3 -8.53 -12.07 7.76
CA CYS A 3 -7.41 -12.92 8.18
C CYS A 3 -6.97 -12.63 9.63
N HIS A 4 -7.17 -11.40 10.13
CA HIS A 4 -6.71 -10.97 11.46
C HIS A 4 -7.79 -10.98 12.56
N LEU A 5 -8.90 -11.68 12.34
CA LEU A 5 -10.01 -11.72 13.30
C LEU A 5 -9.62 -12.44 14.59
N TYR A 6 -8.68 -13.39 14.53
CA TYR A 6 -8.22 -14.13 15.71
C TYR A 6 -7.40 -13.22 16.63
N GLU A 7 -6.49 -12.43 16.05
CA GLU A 7 -5.66 -11.45 16.72
C GLU A 7 -6.52 -10.33 17.31
N TYR A 8 -7.47 -9.78 16.56
CA TYR A 8 -8.43 -8.77 17.07
C TYR A 8 -9.19 -9.26 18.31
N ARG A 9 -9.61 -10.53 18.33
CA ARG A 9 -10.29 -11.15 19.48
C ARG A 9 -9.33 -11.53 20.61
N GLY A 10 -8.06 -11.76 20.28
CA GLY A 10 -7.02 -12.23 21.18
C GLY A 10 -6.29 -11.10 21.92
N THR A 11 -6.33 -9.85 21.43
CA THR A 11 -5.72 -8.71 22.11
C THR A 11 -6.43 -8.44 23.43
N THR A 12 -5.68 -8.47 24.53
CA THR A 12 -6.20 -8.23 25.88
C THR A 12 -5.79 -6.89 26.49
N ASP A 13 -4.81 -6.20 25.90
CA ASP A 13 -4.31 -4.91 26.39
C ASP A 13 -3.92 -3.96 25.23
N PRO A 14 -4.76 -2.97 24.90
CA PRO A 14 -6.15 -2.84 25.33
C PRO A 14 -7.03 -3.95 24.73
N ASN A 15 -8.04 -4.42 25.45
CA ASN A 15 -8.97 -5.43 24.92
C ASN A 15 -9.87 -4.83 23.83
N HIS A 16 -9.61 -5.16 22.56
CA HIS A 16 -10.30 -4.55 21.42
C HIS A 16 -11.79 -4.86 21.39
N GLN A 17 -12.20 -6.10 21.71
CA GLN A 17 -13.62 -6.47 21.76
C GLN A 17 -14.37 -5.78 22.89
N ALA A 18 -13.79 -5.76 24.09
CA ALA A 18 -14.41 -5.18 25.27
C ALA A 18 -14.49 -3.65 25.17
N ALA A 19 -13.50 -3.02 24.54
CA ALA A 19 -13.48 -1.59 24.27
C ALA A 19 -14.39 -1.19 23.09
N GLY A 20 -14.92 -2.16 22.33
CA GLY A 20 -15.76 -1.89 21.16
C GLY A 20 -14.99 -1.23 20.02
N PHE A 21 -13.67 -1.49 19.91
CA PHE A 21 -12.88 -0.93 18.83
C PHE A 21 -13.36 -1.46 17.47
N PRO A 22 -13.35 -0.61 16.44
CA PRO A 22 -13.75 -1.01 15.10
C PRO A 22 -12.81 -2.06 14.53
N THR A 23 -13.35 -2.89 13.64
CA THR A 23 -12.55 -3.85 12.85
C THR A 23 -11.89 -3.19 11.64
N ASP A 24 -12.17 -1.91 11.42
CA ASP A 24 -11.43 -1.06 10.48
C ASP A 24 -10.19 -0.56 11.21
N CYS A 25 -9.14 -1.38 11.20
CA CYS A 25 -7.94 -1.13 11.99
C CYS A 25 -7.25 0.19 11.59
N GLU A 26 -7.46 0.62 10.35
CA GLU A 26 -6.82 1.77 9.74
C GLU A 26 -7.26 3.12 10.32
N ILE A 27 -8.33 3.15 11.11
CA ILE A 27 -8.80 4.37 11.79
C ILE A 27 -8.10 4.61 13.13
N CYS A 28 -7.29 3.66 13.61
CA CYS A 28 -6.56 3.83 14.85
C CYS A 28 -5.47 4.91 14.69
N PRO A 29 -5.35 5.84 15.66
CA PRO A 29 -4.44 6.98 15.55
C PRO A 29 -2.95 6.61 15.65
N ASP A 30 -2.63 5.41 16.11
CA ASP A 30 -1.26 4.93 16.26
C ASP A 30 -1.17 3.42 15.95
N THR A 31 -0.62 3.11 14.78
CA THR A 31 -0.31 1.74 14.34
C THR A 31 1.12 1.32 14.66
N THR A 32 1.97 2.25 15.13
CA THR A 32 3.37 1.95 15.49
C THR A 32 3.47 1.07 16.73
N SER A 33 2.41 1.07 17.56
CA SER A 33 2.27 0.19 18.72
C SER A 33 1.86 -1.25 18.37
N TRP A 34 1.47 -1.54 17.13
CA TRP A 34 1.08 -2.88 16.69
C TRP A 34 2.30 -3.74 16.38
N ALA A 35 3.10 -4.00 17.40
CA ALA A 35 4.28 -4.85 17.29
C ALA A 35 3.88 -6.21 16.67
N GLY A 36 4.34 -6.47 15.45
CA GLY A 36 4.09 -7.72 14.73
C GLY A 36 2.87 -7.75 13.81
N ALA A 37 2.14 -6.65 13.62
CA ALA A 37 1.12 -6.59 12.57
C ALA A 37 1.79 -6.68 11.19
N SER A 38 1.34 -7.65 10.39
CA SER A 38 1.78 -7.82 9.00
C SER A 38 0.67 -7.37 8.08
N PHE A 39 0.96 -6.40 7.22
CA PHE A 39 0.04 -5.93 6.19
C PHE A 39 0.46 -6.55 4.86
N ASP A 40 -0.38 -7.44 4.35
CA ASP A 40 -0.12 -8.12 3.08
C ASP A 40 -0.50 -7.22 1.92
N HIS A 41 0.51 -6.78 1.17
CA HIS A 41 0.33 -6.01 -0.04
C HIS A 41 0.35 -6.96 -1.23
N SER A 42 -0.65 -6.85 -2.10
CA SER A 42 -0.72 -7.64 -3.34
C SER A 42 0.33 -7.22 -4.37
N TRP A 43 1.06 -6.14 -4.10
CA TRP A 43 2.25 -5.70 -4.82
C TRP A 43 3.48 -5.76 -3.91
N PRO A 44 4.66 -6.09 -4.46
CA PRO A 44 5.87 -6.15 -3.66
C PRO A 44 6.32 -4.74 -3.26
N LEU A 45 6.57 -4.58 -1.96
CA LEU A 45 7.21 -3.40 -1.40
C LEU A 45 8.68 -3.74 -1.19
N VAL A 46 9.55 -3.19 -2.04
CA VAL A 46 11.00 -3.33 -1.91
C VAL A 46 11.66 -1.97 -1.83
N SER A 47 12.91 -1.93 -1.36
CA SER A 47 13.71 -0.71 -1.30
C SER A 47 12.92 0.42 -0.60
N ILE A 48 12.86 1.62 -1.18
CA ILE A 48 12.16 2.77 -0.61
C ILE A 48 10.68 2.48 -0.31
N HIS A 49 9.98 1.68 -1.13
CA HIS A 49 8.57 1.36 -0.93
C HIS A 49 8.32 0.53 0.32
N ALA A 50 9.30 -0.29 0.73
CA ALA A 50 9.25 -1.07 1.97
C ALA A 50 9.42 -0.22 3.24
N PHE A 51 10.05 0.96 3.11
CA PHE A 51 10.38 1.83 4.24
C PHE A 51 9.52 3.10 4.28
N SER A 52 8.71 3.36 3.25
CA SER A 52 7.81 4.50 3.22
C SER A 52 6.74 4.38 4.31
N PRO A 53 6.41 5.47 5.02
CA PRO A 53 5.30 5.47 5.94
C PRO A 53 3.98 5.18 5.21
N CYS A 54 3.05 4.50 5.88
CA CYS A 54 1.74 4.13 5.32
C CYS A 54 1.00 5.32 4.69
N SER A 55 1.16 6.51 5.29
CA SER A 55 0.54 7.76 4.86
C SER A 55 1.04 8.27 3.51
N GLU A 56 2.20 7.83 3.02
CA GLU A 56 2.70 8.23 1.70
C GLU A 56 1.92 7.55 0.56
N CYS A 57 1.41 6.34 0.81
CA CYS A 57 0.62 5.58 -0.17
C CYS A 57 -0.89 5.68 0.10
N HIS A 58 -1.29 5.60 1.37
CA HIS A 58 -2.68 5.59 1.81
C HIS A 58 -3.15 7.00 2.19
N LEU A 59 -3.31 7.84 1.17
CA LEU A 59 -3.54 9.27 1.32
C LEU A 59 -4.94 9.64 1.81
N THR A 60 -5.90 8.71 1.76
CA THR A 60 -7.30 8.99 2.08
C THR A 60 -7.88 7.95 3.03
N PRO A 61 -7.66 8.10 4.34
CA PRO A 61 -8.36 7.28 5.33
C PRO A 61 -9.89 7.42 5.20
N PRO A 62 -10.67 6.35 5.41
CA PRO A 62 -10.27 4.99 5.74
C PRO A 62 -9.99 4.11 4.51
N VAL A 63 -9.87 4.67 3.30
CA VAL A 63 -9.73 3.86 2.07
C VAL A 63 -8.27 3.67 1.69
N HIS A 64 -7.76 2.46 1.94
CA HIS A 64 -6.35 2.12 1.73
C HIS A 64 -6.08 1.42 0.39
N SER A 65 -7.12 1.18 -0.42
CA SER A 65 -7.01 0.53 -1.73
C SER A 65 -6.84 1.49 -2.92
N ASN A 66 -6.81 2.81 -2.70
CA ASN A 66 -6.86 3.81 -3.77
C ASN A 66 -5.50 4.31 -4.27
N PHE A 67 -4.39 3.75 -3.77
CA PHE A 67 -3.06 4.14 -4.22
C PHE A 67 -2.82 3.80 -5.70
N ARG A 68 -2.11 4.69 -6.40
CA ARG A 68 -1.65 4.48 -7.77
C ARG A 68 -0.19 4.92 -7.87
N CYS A 69 0.66 4.13 -8.54
CA CYS A 69 2.07 4.46 -8.81
C CYS A 69 2.24 5.89 -9.37
N THR A 70 1.31 6.30 -10.22
CA THR A 70 1.28 7.61 -10.89
C THR A 70 1.06 8.79 -9.95
N HIS A 71 0.78 8.55 -8.67
CA HIS A 71 0.71 9.58 -7.65
C HIS A 71 2.08 10.20 -7.36
N CYS A 72 3.13 9.37 -7.28
CA CYS A 72 4.51 9.81 -7.07
C CYS A 72 5.30 9.79 -8.38
N HIS A 73 5.13 8.74 -9.19
CA HIS A 73 5.84 8.56 -10.45
C HIS A 73 5.12 9.30 -11.58
N THR A 74 5.40 10.60 -11.66
CA THR A 74 4.96 11.43 -12.78
C THR A 74 5.96 11.27 -13.92
N HIS A 75 5.77 10.27 -14.78
CA HIS A 75 6.52 10.26 -16.03
C HIS A 75 5.88 11.32 -16.91
N ASN A 76 6.57 12.44 -17.03
CA ASN A 76 6.22 13.44 -18.03
C ASN A 76 6.35 12.77 -19.40
N GLU A 77 5.34 12.93 -20.28
CA GLU A 77 5.32 12.43 -21.67
C GLU A 77 6.48 12.98 -22.54
N ILE A 78 7.44 13.72 -21.96
CA ILE A 78 8.52 14.44 -22.64
C ILE A 78 9.91 14.09 -22.07
N ASN A 79 10.07 12.93 -21.44
CA ASN A 79 11.39 12.31 -21.34
C ASN A 79 11.30 10.84 -21.72
N SER A 80 10.92 10.62 -22.98
CA SER A 80 11.38 9.48 -23.77
C SER A 80 12.92 9.45 -23.75
N THR A 81 13.50 8.97 -22.64
CA THR A 81 14.59 8.03 -22.82
C THR A 81 14.00 6.91 -23.66
N SER A 82 14.72 6.56 -24.72
CA SER A 82 14.32 5.80 -25.91
C SER A 82 13.63 4.44 -25.70
N ASP A 83 13.37 4.05 -24.46
CA ASP A 83 12.91 2.73 -24.07
C ASP A 83 11.39 2.63 -24.01
N TYR A 84 10.69 3.70 -23.62
CA TYR A 84 9.21 3.71 -23.54
C TYR A 84 8.52 3.91 -24.90
N ASP A 85 9.16 4.62 -25.84
CA ASP A 85 8.69 4.78 -27.23
C ASP A 85 8.62 3.43 -28.00
N ARG A 86 9.36 2.41 -27.53
CA ARG A 86 9.36 1.07 -28.12
C ARG A 86 8.18 0.21 -27.64
N VAL A 87 7.43 0.67 -26.63
CA VAL A 87 6.26 -0.01 -26.08
C VAL A 87 5.00 0.63 -26.69
N SER A 88 4.67 0.26 -27.93
CA SER A 88 3.65 0.91 -28.78
C SER A 88 2.21 0.91 -28.24
N ARG A 89 1.99 0.43 -27.01
CA ARG A 89 0.68 0.35 -26.32
C ARG A 89 0.84 0.54 -24.80
N TYR A 90 1.76 1.40 -24.36
CA TYR A 90 1.92 1.68 -22.93
C TYR A 90 0.63 2.26 -22.34
N ILE A 91 0.15 1.69 -21.23
CA ILE A 91 -1.07 2.11 -20.53
C ILE A 91 -0.67 2.73 -19.19
N TRP A 92 -1.14 3.96 -18.93
CA TRP A 92 -0.81 4.73 -17.72
C TRP A 92 -1.62 4.30 -16.49
N SER A 93 -1.44 3.05 -16.07
CA SER A 93 -2.10 2.50 -14.89
C SER A 93 -1.21 1.55 -14.10
N SER A 94 -1.41 1.54 -12.78
CA SER A 94 -0.56 0.82 -11.84
C SER A 94 -0.42 -0.68 -12.09
N PRO A 95 -1.47 -1.43 -12.51
CA PRO A 95 -1.31 -2.84 -12.86
C PRO A 95 -0.33 -3.07 -14.02
N GLU A 96 -0.33 -2.17 -15.01
CA GLU A 96 0.53 -2.24 -16.19
C GLU A 96 1.94 -1.77 -15.88
N CYS A 97 2.12 -0.84 -14.93
CA CYS A 97 3.43 -0.49 -14.39
C CYS A 97 4.11 -1.72 -13.78
N VAL A 98 3.41 -2.46 -12.91
CA VAL A 98 3.95 -3.64 -12.22
C VAL A 98 4.23 -4.81 -13.20
N ALA A 99 3.56 -4.86 -14.35
CA ALA A 99 3.87 -5.86 -15.37
C ALA A 99 5.29 -5.72 -15.95
N CYS A 100 5.83 -4.50 -16.00
CA CYS A 100 7.19 -4.22 -16.45
C CYS A 100 8.17 -4.04 -15.28
N HIS A 101 7.70 -3.47 -14.17
CA HIS A 101 8.46 -3.21 -12.95
C HIS A 101 7.91 -4.08 -11.81
N PRO A 102 8.16 -5.41 -11.83
CA PRO A 102 7.56 -6.33 -10.88
C PRO A 102 7.95 -6.01 -9.45
N ASP A 103 9.15 -5.49 -9.23
CA ASP A 103 9.67 -5.13 -7.90
C ASP A 103 9.36 -3.66 -7.54
N GLY A 104 8.72 -2.90 -8.42
CA GLY A 104 8.46 -1.48 -8.21
C GLY A 104 9.71 -0.58 -8.29
N GLU A 105 10.80 -1.07 -8.87
CA GLU A 105 12.00 -0.27 -9.18
C GLU A 105 11.94 0.21 -10.63
N GLU A 106 12.28 1.49 -10.88
CA GLU A 106 12.46 2.06 -12.23
C GLU A 106 13.81 1.70 -12.84
#